data_AF-A0A2R8CFB9-F1
#
_entry.id   AF-A0A2R8CFB9-F1
#
_cell.length_a   1.000
_cell.length_b   1.000
_cell.length_c   1.000
_cell.angle_alpha   90.00
_cell.angle_beta   90.00
_cell.angle_gamma   90.00
#
_symmetry.space_group_name_H-M   'P 1'
#
loop_
_entity.id
_entity.type
_entity.pdbx_description
1 polymer ?
#
loop_
_entity_poly.entity_id
_entity_poly.type
_entity_poly.pdbx_seq_one_letter_code
_entity_poly.pdbx_strand_id
1 'polypeptide(L)'
;MTGALLVTTSTQGLQPLGSAAQRSFELVATTIRQRLGAEHAALFAEPVVTDHGDQIDWYAHVGGKAQRLSDLPPPEQAVVKATLGRLVGEIMALADTLRNSDQPDDQRLGEAWANAVEIPADSMIHVVEGEGGLQPVLVHWAWVRDEQHGVRGILTAMVPRAVPLTPHGDDRPGRFRLLWWWLIVLGWLLLAAILALILWLMLAPCALAPWGPDHCRPEASALSAVYSEQQVAQERIARLEHEIALTDRACRAEIPVLPATPEPQTKPESKPEPKPEQKGALPPSPDETLRRLAGRAQALYTRLNPFSSAN
;
A
#
# COMPACT_ATOMS: atom_id res chain seq x y z
N MET A 1 -30.75 -28.18 11.25
CA MET A 1 -31.16 -27.19 10.23
C MET A 1 -32.56 -26.75 10.57
N THR A 2 -32.70 -25.65 11.29
CA THR A 2 -33.99 -25.11 11.74
C THR A 2 -34.04 -23.67 11.25
N GLY A 3 -34.16 -23.51 9.94
CA GLY A 3 -34.11 -22.21 9.27
C GLY A 3 -34.91 -22.22 7.98
N ALA A 4 -35.57 -21.10 7.65
CA ALA A 4 -36.36 -20.98 6.43
C ALA A 4 -35.44 -20.70 5.22
N LEU A 5 -35.58 -21.46 4.13
CA LEU A 5 -34.95 -21.13 2.86
C LEU A 5 -35.54 -19.80 2.35
N LEU A 6 -34.68 -18.83 2.09
CA LEU A 6 -35.07 -17.51 1.59
C LEU A 6 -35.10 -17.49 0.07
N VAL A 7 -33.97 -17.86 -0.54
CA VAL A 7 -33.73 -17.76 -1.98
C VAL A 7 -32.46 -18.51 -2.36
N THR A 8 -32.40 -18.99 -3.60
CA THR A 8 -31.20 -19.54 -4.24
C THR A 8 -30.65 -18.50 -5.22
N THR A 9 -29.36 -18.18 -5.13
CA THR A 9 -28.72 -17.13 -5.95
C THR A 9 -27.39 -17.56 -6.55
N SER A 10 -26.87 -16.76 -7.49
CA SER A 10 -25.51 -16.90 -8.04
C SER A 10 -24.66 -15.68 -7.67
N THR A 11 -23.34 -15.87 -7.55
CA THR A 11 -22.37 -14.79 -7.35
C THR A 11 -21.93 -14.12 -8.64
N GLN A 12 -22.49 -14.53 -9.79
CA GLN A 12 -22.18 -13.93 -11.08
C GLN A 12 -22.48 -12.42 -11.08
N GLY A 13 -21.50 -11.62 -11.52
CA GLY A 13 -21.66 -10.17 -11.56
C GLY A 13 -21.52 -9.48 -10.21
N LEU A 14 -21.07 -10.19 -9.17
CA LEU A 14 -20.84 -9.65 -7.84
C LEU A 14 -19.35 -9.65 -7.49
N GLN A 15 -18.93 -8.60 -6.79
CA GLN A 15 -17.60 -8.47 -6.23
C GLN A 15 -17.65 -8.75 -4.72
N PRO A 16 -16.83 -9.69 -4.22
CA PRO A 16 -16.75 -9.96 -2.80
C PRO A 16 -16.00 -8.85 -2.05
N LEU A 17 -16.47 -8.49 -0.84
CA LEU A 17 -15.78 -7.57 0.06
C LEU A 17 -14.94 -8.32 1.11
N GLY A 18 -13.68 -7.92 1.29
CA GLY A 18 -12.76 -8.58 2.23
C GLY A 18 -12.33 -10.00 1.83
N SER A 19 -11.68 -10.70 2.75
CA SER A 19 -11.27 -12.10 2.57
C SER A 19 -12.44 -13.09 2.79
N ALA A 20 -12.29 -14.33 2.32
CA ALA A 20 -13.28 -15.38 2.57
C ALA A 20 -13.48 -15.66 4.07
N ALA A 21 -12.41 -15.57 4.87
CA ALA A 21 -12.49 -15.75 6.33
C ALA A 21 -13.31 -14.62 7.00
N GLN A 22 -13.10 -13.37 6.58
CA GLN A 22 -13.87 -12.22 7.06
C GLN A 22 -15.36 -12.32 6.68
N ARG A 23 -15.68 -12.98 5.56
CA ARG A 23 -17.06 -13.27 5.15
C ARG A 23 -17.59 -14.63 5.61
N SER A 24 -16.96 -15.28 6.59
CA SER A 24 -17.53 -16.52 7.11
C SER A 24 -18.78 -16.21 7.95
N PHE A 25 -19.86 -16.94 7.68
CA PHE A 25 -21.12 -16.76 8.40
C PHE A 25 -20.93 -16.97 9.91
N GLU A 26 -20.20 -18.03 10.28
CA GLU A 26 -19.88 -18.34 11.67
C GLU A 26 -19.18 -17.20 12.40
N LEU A 27 -18.17 -16.57 11.77
CA LEU A 27 -17.49 -15.41 12.36
C LEU A 27 -18.47 -14.26 12.55
N VAL A 28 -19.17 -13.84 11.49
CA VAL A 28 -20.02 -12.65 11.51
C VAL A 28 -21.19 -12.84 12.47
N ALA A 29 -22.00 -13.89 12.27
CA ALA A 29 -23.21 -14.11 13.06
C ALA A 29 -22.89 -14.39 14.54
N THR A 30 -21.85 -15.18 14.85
CA THR A 30 -21.51 -15.50 16.24
C THR A 30 -20.95 -14.28 16.97
N THR A 31 -20.05 -13.53 16.35
CA THR A 31 -19.44 -12.36 17.03
C THR A 31 -20.44 -11.23 17.20
N ILE A 32 -21.34 -11.00 16.22
CA ILE A 32 -22.43 -10.03 16.36
C ILE A 32 -23.41 -10.48 17.44
N ARG A 33 -23.77 -11.77 17.47
CA ARG A 33 -24.63 -12.32 18.53
C ARG A 33 -24.08 -12.09 19.92
N GLN A 34 -22.78 -12.32 20.10
CA GLN A 34 -22.11 -12.18 21.40
C GLN A 34 -22.10 -10.74 21.91
N ARG A 35 -22.02 -9.74 21.02
CA ARG A 35 -21.86 -8.33 21.43
C ARG A 35 -23.14 -7.49 21.33
N LEU A 36 -24.03 -7.79 20.38
CA LEU A 36 -25.25 -7.01 20.11
C LEU A 36 -26.53 -7.81 20.34
N GLY A 37 -26.46 -9.14 20.28
CA GLY A 37 -27.58 -10.03 20.60
C GLY A 37 -28.14 -10.79 19.39
N ALA A 38 -29.15 -11.61 19.67
CA ALA A 38 -29.70 -12.54 18.69
C ALA A 38 -30.44 -11.85 17.52
N GLU A 39 -31.08 -10.71 17.77
CA GLU A 39 -31.81 -9.93 16.74
C GLU A 39 -30.85 -9.44 15.64
N HIS A 40 -29.69 -8.90 16.02
CA HIS A 40 -28.67 -8.45 15.07
C HIS A 40 -28.03 -9.60 14.31
N ALA A 41 -27.78 -10.71 14.99
CA ALA A 41 -27.23 -11.90 14.33
C ALA A 41 -28.21 -12.52 13.33
N ALA A 42 -29.51 -12.45 13.60
CA ALA A 42 -30.56 -12.92 12.70
C ALA A 42 -30.67 -12.08 11.41
N LEU A 43 -29.97 -10.94 11.33
CA LEU A 43 -29.90 -10.13 10.12
C LEU A 43 -29.18 -10.85 8.97
N PHE A 44 -28.27 -11.78 9.25
CA PHE A 44 -27.45 -12.41 8.22
C PHE A 44 -28.01 -13.79 7.86
N ALA A 45 -28.28 -14.03 6.57
CA ALA A 45 -28.62 -15.36 6.09
C ALA A 45 -27.38 -16.25 6.03
N GLU A 46 -27.54 -17.53 6.37
CA GLU A 46 -26.49 -18.53 6.23
C GLU A 46 -26.36 -18.96 4.76
N PRO A 47 -25.17 -18.80 4.14
CA PRO A 47 -24.92 -19.27 2.79
C PRO A 47 -24.55 -20.76 2.78
N VAL A 48 -25.32 -21.56 2.04
CA VAL A 48 -25.04 -22.98 1.81
C VAL A 48 -24.80 -23.18 0.32
N VAL A 49 -23.58 -23.62 -0.03
CA VAL A 49 -23.25 -23.91 -1.44
C VAL A 49 -24.02 -25.15 -1.88
N THR A 50 -24.71 -25.04 -3.02
CA THR A 50 -25.44 -26.16 -3.63
C THR A 50 -24.49 -27.28 -4.10
N ASP A 51 -25.02 -28.48 -4.31
CA ASP A 51 -24.23 -29.66 -4.72
C ASP A 51 -23.38 -29.44 -5.99
N HIS A 52 -23.83 -28.55 -6.89
CA HIS A 52 -23.14 -28.21 -8.14
C HIS A 52 -22.12 -27.06 -8.00
N GLY A 53 -22.09 -26.37 -6.86
CA GLY A 53 -21.10 -25.34 -6.54
C GLY A 53 -21.27 -23.99 -7.25
N ASP A 54 -22.25 -23.85 -8.14
CA ASP A 54 -22.51 -22.65 -8.94
C ASP A 54 -23.53 -21.69 -8.30
N GLN A 55 -24.33 -22.21 -7.35
CA GLN A 55 -25.38 -21.49 -6.66
C GLN A 55 -25.24 -21.60 -5.14
N ILE A 56 -25.84 -20.63 -4.46
CA ILE A 56 -25.88 -20.51 -3.00
C ILE A 56 -27.33 -20.47 -2.56
N ASP A 57 -27.70 -21.41 -1.70
CA ASP A 57 -28.96 -21.39 -0.95
C ASP A 57 -28.77 -20.55 0.32
N TRP A 58 -29.67 -19.59 0.54
CA TRP A 58 -29.61 -18.70 1.68
C TRP A 58 -30.70 -19.04 2.68
N TYR A 59 -30.30 -19.33 3.91
CA TYR A 59 -31.23 -19.71 4.99
C TYR A 59 -31.28 -18.65 6.08
N ALA A 60 -32.47 -18.31 6.54
CA ALA A 60 -32.62 -17.53 7.77
C ALA A 60 -32.45 -18.44 9.00
N HIS A 61 -31.87 -17.89 10.06
CA HIS A 61 -31.76 -18.61 11.35
C HIS A 61 -33.07 -18.63 12.15
N VAL A 62 -34.00 -17.75 11.79
CA VAL A 62 -35.34 -17.71 12.36
C VAL A 62 -36.30 -18.55 11.52
N GLY A 63 -37.17 -19.30 12.19
CA GLY A 63 -38.28 -19.98 11.53
C GLY A 63 -39.40 -18.99 11.19
N GLY A 64 -40.13 -19.26 10.10
CA GLY A 64 -41.22 -18.41 9.68
C GLY A 64 -41.45 -18.44 8.17
N LYS A 65 -42.42 -17.65 7.72
CA LYS A 65 -42.66 -17.45 6.28
C LYS A 65 -41.70 -16.40 5.76
N ALA A 66 -40.87 -16.78 4.79
CA ALA A 66 -39.96 -15.88 4.10
C ALA A 66 -40.64 -15.20 2.91
N GLN A 67 -40.39 -13.89 2.74
CA GLN A 67 -40.81 -13.12 1.57
C GLN A 67 -39.84 -11.96 1.32
N ARG A 68 -39.83 -11.39 0.11
CA ARG A 68 -38.96 -10.26 -0.20
C ARG A 68 -39.53 -8.99 0.41
N LEU A 69 -38.67 -8.04 0.80
CA LEU A 69 -39.12 -6.75 1.30
C LEU A 69 -40.05 -6.03 0.30
N SER A 70 -39.78 -6.16 -1.00
CA SER A 70 -40.60 -5.55 -2.07
C SER A 70 -42.03 -6.07 -2.12
N ASP A 71 -42.26 -7.27 -1.61
CA ASP A 71 -43.54 -7.97 -1.73
C ASP A 71 -44.47 -7.65 -0.54
N LEU A 72 -43.93 -6.99 0.49
CA LEU A 72 -44.70 -6.51 1.64
C LEU A 72 -45.56 -5.29 1.29
N PRO A 73 -46.68 -5.07 2.00
CA PRO A 73 -47.39 -3.80 1.96
C PRO A 73 -46.49 -2.61 2.30
N PRO A 74 -46.65 -1.43 1.65
CA PRO A 74 -45.85 -0.24 1.93
C PRO A 74 -45.71 0.17 3.42
N PRO A 75 -46.75 0.09 4.29
CA PRO A 75 -46.57 0.41 5.70
C PRO A 75 -45.64 -0.59 6.42
N GLU A 76 -45.72 -1.88 6.09
CA GLU A 76 -44.85 -2.90 6.66
C GLU A 76 -43.41 -2.75 6.15
N GLN A 77 -43.23 -2.40 4.87
CA GLN A 77 -41.90 -2.06 4.34
C GLN A 77 -41.23 -0.94 5.14
N ALA A 78 -41.98 0.10 5.50
CA ALA A 78 -41.45 1.22 6.27
C ALA A 78 -41.01 0.78 7.68
N VAL A 79 -41.80 -0.07 8.34
CA VAL A 79 -41.46 -0.65 9.65
C VAL A 79 -40.17 -1.49 9.54
N VAL A 80 -40.09 -2.38 8.56
CA VAL A 80 -38.91 -3.24 8.36
C VAL A 80 -37.67 -2.42 8.04
N LYS A 81 -37.78 -1.38 7.19
CA LYS A 81 -36.67 -0.47 6.88
C LYS A 81 -36.19 0.31 8.10
N ALA A 82 -37.10 0.72 8.98
CA ALA A 82 -36.75 1.38 10.23
C ALA A 82 -36.00 0.42 11.18
N THR A 83 -36.48 -0.81 11.33
CA THR A 83 -35.80 -1.87 12.10
C THR A 83 -34.42 -2.16 11.53
N LEU A 84 -34.31 -2.35 10.21
CA LEU A 84 -33.05 -2.59 9.51
C LEU A 84 -32.06 -1.43 9.75
N GLY A 85 -32.50 -0.18 9.62
CA GLY A 85 -31.67 1.00 9.84
C GLY A 85 -31.13 1.08 11.27
N ARG A 86 -31.95 0.74 12.27
CA ARG A 86 -31.52 0.65 13.67
C ARG A 86 -30.44 -0.43 13.86
N LEU A 87 -30.71 -1.66 13.41
CA LEU A 87 -29.79 -2.79 13.57
C LEU A 87 -28.45 -2.55 12.88
N VAL A 88 -28.48 -2.07 11.63
CA VAL A 88 -27.27 -1.74 10.86
C VAL A 88 -26.51 -0.57 11.50
N GLY A 89 -27.22 0.46 11.98
CA GLY A 89 -26.59 1.59 12.66
C GLY A 89 -25.85 1.18 13.93
N GLU A 90 -26.44 0.29 14.73
CA GLU A 90 -25.82 -0.26 15.95
C GLU A 90 -24.61 -1.15 15.63
N ILE A 91 -24.70 -2.00 14.59
CA ILE A 91 -23.56 -2.79 14.08
C ILE A 91 -22.42 -1.88 13.63
N MET A 92 -22.73 -0.86 12.84
CA MET A 92 -21.72 0.07 12.31
C MET A 92 -21.03 0.88 13.42
N ALA A 93 -21.78 1.37 14.40
CA ALA A 93 -21.20 2.10 15.53
C ALA A 93 -20.18 1.24 16.31
N LEU A 94 -20.50 -0.03 16.54
CA LEU A 94 -19.57 -0.95 17.20
C LEU A 94 -18.41 -1.35 16.28
N ALA A 95 -18.66 -1.55 15.00
CA ALA A 95 -17.61 -1.82 14.00
C ALA A 95 -16.58 -0.68 13.93
N ASP A 96 -17.03 0.58 13.97
CA ASP A 96 -16.13 1.74 14.01
C ASP A 96 -15.33 1.82 15.32
N THR A 97 -15.96 1.45 16.44
CA THR A 97 -15.23 1.34 17.72
C THR A 97 -14.11 0.29 17.62
N LEU A 98 -14.39 -0.86 17.00
CA LEU A 98 -13.40 -1.93 16.79
C LEU A 98 -12.28 -1.53 15.83
N ARG A 99 -12.61 -0.83 14.74
CA ARG A 99 -11.62 -0.30 13.78
C ARG A 99 -10.68 0.73 14.38
N ASN A 100 -11.11 1.43 15.43
CA ASN A 100 -10.30 2.41 16.16
C ASN A 100 -9.58 1.82 17.38
N SER A 101 -9.68 0.50 17.63
CA SER A 101 -8.93 -0.20 18.68
C SER A 101 -7.45 -0.30 18.32
N ASP A 102 -6.56 -0.39 19.32
CA ASP A 102 -5.13 -0.66 19.12
C ASP A 102 -4.84 -2.14 18.81
N GLN A 103 -5.84 -3.02 18.95
CA GLN A 103 -5.71 -4.45 18.71
C GLN A 103 -5.96 -4.79 17.23
N PRO A 104 -5.00 -5.40 16.50
CA PRO A 104 -5.17 -5.73 15.08
C PRO A 104 -6.36 -6.66 14.80
N ASP A 105 -6.70 -7.55 15.73
CA ASP A 105 -7.83 -8.48 15.56
C ASP A 105 -9.18 -7.77 15.68
N ASP A 106 -9.30 -6.80 16.58
CA ASP A 106 -10.47 -5.92 16.64
C ASP A 106 -10.62 -5.12 15.35
N GLN A 107 -9.51 -4.56 14.83
CA GLN A 107 -9.55 -3.79 13.59
C GLN A 107 -10.06 -4.63 12.41
N ARG A 108 -9.55 -5.87 12.26
CA ARG A 108 -10.00 -6.82 11.22
C ARG A 108 -11.45 -7.24 11.41
N LEU A 109 -11.89 -7.43 12.66
CA LEU A 109 -13.27 -7.77 12.98
C LEU A 109 -14.21 -6.61 12.64
N GLY A 110 -13.84 -5.39 12.98
CA GLY A 110 -14.60 -4.19 12.64
C GLY A 110 -14.69 -3.97 11.12
N GLU A 111 -13.62 -4.24 10.37
CA GLU A 111 -13.66 -4.25 8.90
C GLU A 111 -14.61 -5.34 8.36
N ALA A 112 -14.57 -6.56 8.92
CA ALA A 112 -15.45 -7.64 8.53
C ALA A 112 -16.93 -7.28 8.74
N TRP A 113 -17.25 -6.65 9.87
CA TRP A 113 -18.62 -6.21 10.18
C TRP A 113 -19.09 -5.05 9.30
N ALA A 114 -18.21 -4.08 9.02
CA ALA A 114 -18.53 -3.00 8.08
C ALA A 114 -18.82 -3.54 6.68
N ASN A 115 -18.04 -4.52 6.21
CA ASN A 115 -18.31 -5.20 4.95
C ASN A 115 -19.60 -6.04 5.00
N ALA A 116 -19.91 -6.67 6.14
CA ALA A 116 -21.07 -7.55 6.27
C ALA A 116 -22.40 -6.82 6.06
N VAL A 117 -22.53 -5.54 6.41
CA VAL A 117 -23.78 -4.80 6.22
C VAL A 117 -24.00 -4.32 4.77
N GLU A 118 -23.01 -4.47 3.91
CA GLU A 118 -23.10 -4.13 2.49
C GLU A 118 -23.81 -5.23 1.69
N ILE A 119 -24.72 -4.82 0.81
CA ILE A 119 -25.48 -5.68 -0.09
C ILE A 119 -25.52 -5.08 -1.50
N PRO A 120 -25.65 -5.89 -2.56
CA PRO A 120 -25.59 -5.37 -3.92
C PRO A 120 -26.84 -4.58 -4.33
N ALA A 121 -28.01 -4.84 -3.74
CA ALA A 121 -29.25 -4.09 -3.97
C ALA A 121 -30.34 -4.39 -2.93
N ASP A 122 -31.31 -3.50 -2.81
CA ASP A 122 -32.53 -3.67 -1.99
C ASP A 122 -33.27 -4.99 -2.24
N SER A 123 -33.16 -5.54 -3.46
CA SER A 123 -33.73 -6.83 -3.83
C SER A 123 -33.19 -8.03 -3.03
N MET A 124 -32.08 -7.83 -2.31
CA MET A 124 -31.45 -8.83 -1.44
C MET A 124 -31.98 -8.81 -0.01
N ILE A 125 -32.85 -7.87 0.32
CA ILE A 125 -33.49 -7.78 1.63
C ILE A 125 -34.73 -8.67 1.63
N HIS A 126 -34.69 -9.69 2.48
CA HIS A 126 -35.81 -10.59 2.75
C HIS A 126 -36.35 -10.31 4.15
N VAL A 127 -37.56 -10.80 4.39
CA VAL A 127 -38.26 -10.67 5.67
C VAL A 127 -38.79 -12.04 6.05
N VAL A 128 -38.56 -12.43 7.29
CA VAL A 128 -39.14 -13.62 7.88
C VAL A 128 -40.15 -13.20 8.93
N GLU A 129 -41.40 -13.60 8.74
CA GLU A 129 -42.46 -13.40 9.71
C GLU A 129 -42.38 -14.50 10.79
N GLY A 130 -42.06 -14.11 12.02
CA GLY A 130 -41.95 -15.00 13.18
C GLY A 130 -42.62 -14.43 14.44
N GLU A 131 -42.42 -15.09 15.58
CA GLU A 131 -43.06 -14.71 16.85
C GLU A 131 -42.69 -13.29 17.33
N GLY A 132 -41.50 -12.80 16.93
CA GLY A 132 -41.03 -11.44 17.23
C GLY A 132 -41.46 -10.36 16.22
N GLY A 133 -42.32 -10.71 15.25
CA GLY A 133 -42.74 -9.82 14.17
C GLY A 133 -41.94 -10.04 12.88
N LEU A 134 -41.78 -8.97 12.10
CA LEU A 134 -41.10 -8.98 10.80
C LEU A 134 -39.58 -8.80 10.99
N GLN A 135 -38.82 -9.90 10.89
CA GLN A 135 -37.36 -9.89 10.99
C GLN A 135 -36.74 -9.63 9.60
N PRO A 136 -35.96 -8.55 9.40
CA PRO A 136 -35.17 -8.39 8.18
C PRO A 136 -34.01 -9.38 8.14
N VAL A 137 -33.74 -9.93 6.96
CA VAL A 137 -32.62 -10.83 6.69
C VAL A 137 -31.96 -10.47 5.36
N LEU A 138 -30.64 -10.34 5.38
CA LEU A 138 -29.80 -9.97 4.24
C LEU A 138 -29.28 -11.22 3.54
N VAL A 139 -29.40 -11.21 2.21
CA VAL A 139 -28.78 -12.16 1.28
C VAL A 139 -27.63 -11.46 0.56
N HIS A 140 -26.60 -12.20 0.13
CA HIS A 140 -25.41 -11.61 -0.49
C HIS A 140 -24.76 -10.49 0.35
N TRP A 141 -24.84 -10.59 1.67
CA TRP A 141 -24.10 -9.72 2.57
C TRP A 141 -22.59 -9.84 2.32
N ALA A 142 -21.86 -8.73 2.45
CA ALA A 142 -20.45 -8.59 2.04
C ALA A 142 -20.17 -8.85 0.55
N TRP A 143 -21.15 -8.58 -0.30
CA TRP A 143 -20.97 -8.49 -1.76
C TRP A 143 -21.54 -7.18 -2.28
N VAL A 144 -20.88 -6.64 -3.31
CA VAL A 144 -21.37 -5.48 -4.08
C VAL A 144 -21.49 -5.85 -5.55
N ARG A 145 -22.16 -5.02 -6.35
CA ARG A 145 -22.17 -5.21 -7.80
C ARG A 145 -20.76 -5.04 -8.34
N ASP A 146 -20.35 -5.96 -9.22
CA ASP A 146 -19.12 -5.83 -9.97
C ASP A 146 -19.34 -4.92 -11.18
N GLU A 147 -19.21 -3.61 -10.95
CA GLU A 147 -19.28 -2.58 -12.00
C GLU A 147 -18.08 -2.63 -12.98
N GLN A 148 -17.04 -3.42 -12.66
CA GLN A 148 -15.81 -3.54 -13.43
C GLN A 148 -15.85 -4.62 -14.52
N HIS A 149 -17.05 -5.07 -14.93
CA HIS A 149 -17.24 -5.91 -16.13
C HIS A 149 -16.93 -5.14 -17.45
N GLY A 150 -15.83 -4.38 -17.50
CA GLY A 150 -15.13 -4.04 -18.73
C GLY A 150 -14.42 -5.29 -19.25
N VAL A 151 -15.11 -6.04 -20.12
CA VAL A 151 -14.62 -7.08 -21.04
C VAL A 151 -13.23 -7.63 -20.72
N ARG A 152 -13.18 -8.73 -19.96
CA ARG A 152 -11.95 -9.51 -19.78
C ARG A 152 -11.65 -10.27 -21.08
N GLY A 153 -10.94 -9.63 -22.01
CA GLY A 153 -10.40 -10.23 -23.23
C GLY A 153 -11.40 -10.46 -24.37
N ILE A 154 -10.97 -10.19 -25.60
CA ILE A 154 -11.76 -10.26 -26.84
C ILE A 154 -12.33 -11.67 -27.09
N LEU A 155 -11.67 -12.72 -26.58
CA LEU A 155 -12.10 -14.11 -26.74
C LEU A 155 -13.27 -14.49 -25.81
N THR A 156 -13.33 -13.90 -24.61
CA THR A 156 -14.43 -14.16 -23.65
C THR A 156 -15.71 -13.44 -24.06
N ALA A 157 -15.61 -12.41 -24.92
CA ALA A 157 -16.76 -11.74 -25.54
C ALA A 157 -17.38 -12.55 -26.70
N MET A 158 -16.72 -13.60 -27.20
CA MET A 158 -17.24 -14.44 -28.29
C MET A 158 -18.14 -15.59 -27.82
N VAL A 159 -18.27 -15.80 -26.51
CA VAL A 159 -19.25 -16.75 -25.95
C VAL A 159 -20.57 -16.00 -25.77
N PRO A 160 -21.67 -16.41 -26.43
CA PRO A 160 -22.96 -15.76 -26.25
C PRO A 160 -23.41 -15.94 -24.80
N ARG A 161 -23.38 -14.85 -24.03
CA ARG A 161 -24.06 -14.78 -22.74
C ARG A 161 -25.55 -14.58 -22.98
N ALA A 162 -26.36 -15.33 -22.23
CA ALA A 162 -27.77 -15.00 -22.07
C ALA A 162 -27.87 -13.58 -21.50
N VAL A 163 -28.52 -12.70 -22.25
CA VAL A 163 -28.72 -11.29 -21.90
C VAL A 163 -29.62 -11.24 -20.65
N PRO A 164 -29.16 -10.68 -19.51
CA PRO A 164 -30.06 -10.38 -18.42
C PRO A 164 -30.99 -9.23 -18.83
N LEU A 165 -32.28 -9.37 -18.50
CA LEU A 165 -33.32 -8.38 -18.75
C LEU A 165 -32.93 -7.03 -18.13
N THR A 166 -32.94 -5.99 -18.94
CA THR A 166 -32.72 -4.60 -18.53
C THR A 166 -33.80 -4.14 -17.55
N PRO A 167 -33.47 -3.58 -16.37
CA PRO A 167 -34.43 -2.84 -15.58
C PRO A 167 -34.64 -1.46 -16.22
N HIS A 168 -35.89 -1.13 -16.53
CA HIS A 168 -36.32 0.24 -16.85
C HIS A 168 -36.26 1.06 -15.55
N GLY A 169 -35.21 1.86 -15.39
CA GLY A 169 -35.10 2.86 -14.34
C GLY A 169 -35.57 4.21 -14.86
N ASP A 170 -36.71 4.67 -14.36
CA ASP A 170 -37.21 6.04 -14.53
C ASP A 170 -36.22 7.04 -13.91
N ASP A 171 -35.43 7.69 -14.76
CA ASP A 171 -34.56 8.80 -14.37
C ASP A 171 -35.38 10.09 -14.19
N ARG A 172 -35.90 10.32 -12.98
CA ARG A 172 -36.27 11.69 -12.57
C ARG A 172 -35.06 12.34 -11.89
N PRO A 173 -34.50 13.45 -12.42
CA PRO A 173 -33.38 14.12 -11.78
C PRO A 173 -33.86 14.76 -10.47
N GLY A 174 -33.66 14.05 -9.37
CA GLY A 174 -33.83 14.57 -8.01
C GLY A 174 -32.85 15.73 -7.78
N ARG A 175 -33.31 16.75 -7.06
CA ARG A 175 -32.55 17.97 -6.69
C ARG A 175 -31.15 17.71 -6.12
N PHE A 176 -30.89 16.51 -5.62
CA PHE A 176 -29.57 16.04 -5.19
C PHE A 176 -28.53 15.93 -6.31
N ARG A 177 -28.94 15.68 -7.57
CA ARG A 177 -28.05 15.65 -8.74
C ARG A 177 -27.48 17.03 -9.06
N LEU A 178 -28.27 18.09 -8.86
CA LEU A 178 -27.85 19.48 -9.03
C LEU A 178 -26.88 19.92 -7.92
N LEU A 179 -27.13 19.50 -6.67
CA LEU A 179 -26.24 19.80 -5.54
C LEU A 179 -24.89 19.08 -5.66
N TRP A 180 -24.90 17.80 -6.07
CA TRP A 180 -23.69 17.02 -6.32
C TRP A 180 -22.90 17.55 -7.53
N TRP A 181 -23.60 17.95 -8.61
CA TRP A 181 -22.97 18.62 -9.75
C TRP A 181 -22.34 19.96 -9.36
N TRP A 182 -22.97 20.72 -8.46
CA TRP A 182 -22.39 21.95 -7.89
C TRP A 182 -21.13 21.69 -7.06
N LEU A 183 -21.09 20.60 -6.28
CA LEU A 183 -19.88 20.20 -5.54
C LEU A 183 -18.74 19.83 -6.49
N ILE A 184 -19.05 19.18 -7.62
CA ILE A 184 -18.06 18.88 -8.66
C ILE A 184 -17.53 20.19 -9.27
N VAL A 185 -18.40 21.13 -9.64
CA VAL A 185 -17.99 22.44 -10.18
C VAL A 185 -17.16 23.23 -9.17
N LEU A 186 -17.55 23.23 -7.89
CA LEU A 186 -16.80 23.87 -6.81
C LEU A 186 -15.42 23.22 -6.62
N GLY A 187 -15.33 21.89 -6.72
CA GLY A 187 -14.06 21.16 -6.69
C GLY A 187 -13.14 21.54 -7.84
N TRP A 188 -13.68 21.64 -9.06
CA TRP A 188 -12.93 22.12 -10.23
C TRP A 188 -12.48 23.57 -10.09
N LEU A 189 -13.32 24.46 -9.54
CA LEU A 189 -12.96 25.85 -9.26
C LEU A 189 -11.85 25.95 -8.21
N LEU A 190 -11.92 25.16 -7.13
CA LEU A 190 -10.89 25.12 -6.10
C LEU A 190 -9.57 24.58 -6.67
N LEU A 191 -9.63 23.50 -7.45
CA LEU A 191 -8.46 22.94 -8.13
C LEU A 191 -7.84 23.96 -9.09
N ALA A 192 -8.66 24.65 -9.90
CA ALA A 192 -8.20 25.70 -10.80
C ALA A 192 -7.58 26.86 -10.04
N ALA A 193 -8.14 27.25 -8.89
CA ALA A 193 -7.58 28.30 -8.04
C ALA A 193 -6.23 27.88 -7.42
N ILE A 194 -6.09 26.64 -6.97
CA ILE A 194 -4.81 26.10 -6.46
C ILE A 194 -3.78 26.04 -7.58
N LEU A 195 -4.15 25.55 -8.77
CA LEU A 195 -3.27 25.52 -9.94
C LEU A 195 -2.86 26.94 -10.36
N ALA A 196 -3.79 27.89 -10.38
CA ALA A 196 -3.50 29.29 -10.66
C ALA A 196 -2.58 29.91 -9.60
N LEU A 197 -2.75 29.56 -8.32
CA LEU A 197 -1.88 29.99 -7.23
C LEU A 197 -0.47 29.40 -7.39
N ILE A 198 -0.35 28.11 -7.71
CA ILE A 198 0.94 27.46 -8.00
C ILE A 198 1.61 28.11 -9.20
N LEU A 199 0.88 28.34 -10.28
CA LEU A 199 1.38 29.04 -11.47
C LEU A 199 1.81 30.47 -11.11
N TRP A 200 1.02 31.20 -10.33
CA TRP A 200 1.35 32.54 -9.84
C TRP A 200 2.64 32.56 -8.99
N LEU A 201 2.79 31.60 -8.09
CA LEU A 201 4.00 31.39 -7.28
C LEU A 201 5.21 31.02 -8.14
N MET A 202 5.03 30.34 -9.27
CA MET A 202 6.08 30.04 -10.25
C MET A 202 6.37 31.22 -11.19
N LEU A 203 5.39 32.10 -11.43
CA LEU A 203 5.53 33.33 -12.21
C LEU A 203 6.20 34.47 -11.42
N ALA A 204 6.13 34.46 -10.09
CA ALA A 204 6.82 35.45 -9.24
C ALA A 204 8.36 35.39 -9.30
N PRO A 205 9.02 34.20 -9.37
CA PRO A 205 10.47 34.09 -9.61
C PRO A 205 10.84 34.11 -11.10
N CYS A 206 9.93 33.72 -12.00
CA CYS A 206 10.11 33.82 -13.44
C CYS A 206 9.39 35.05 -13.95
N ALA A 207 10.02 36.22 -13.79
CA ALA A 207 9.54 37.47 -14.36
C ALA A 207 9.18 37.27 -15.85
N LEU A 208 7.89 37.34 -16.17
CA LEU A 208 7.43 37.51 -17.55
C LEU A 208 7.88 38.89 -18.03
N ALA A 209 9.09 38.96 -18.55
CA ALA A 209 9.51 39.95 -19.53
C ALA A 209 9.77 39.22 -20.85
N PRO A 210 9.30 39.74 -21.99
CA PRO A 210 9.22 38.98 -23.22
C PRO A 210 10.60 38.95 -23.88
N TRP A 211 11.09 37.74 -24.16
CA TRP A 211 12.19 37.43 -25.09
C TRP A 211 13.61 37.38 -24.49
N GLY A 212 13.98 36.21 -23.94
CA GLY A 212 15.40 35.81 -23.80
C GLY A 212 15.59 34.51 -22.99
N PRO A 213 16.44 33.56 -23.43
CA PRO A 213 16.69 32.30 -22.72
C PRO A 213 17.70 32.37 -21.54
N ASP A 214 17.95 33.56 -20.98
CA ASP A 214 18.90 33.73 -19.87
C ASP A 214 18.28 34.57 -18.76
N HIS A 215 17.50 33.97 -17.85
CA HIS A 215 16.98 34.67 -16.67
C HIS A 215 16.81 33.79 -15.41
N CYS A 216 17.85 33.02 -15.07
CA CYS A 216 18.11 32.71 -13.66
C CYS A 216 19.14 33.74 -13.17
N ARG A 217 18.76 34.61 -12.23
CA ARG A 217 19.73 35.40 -11.46
C ARG A 217 20.50 34.39 -10.59
N PRO A 218 21.79 34.08 -10.86
CA PRO A 218 22.52 33.25 -9.92
C PRO A 218 22.65 34.06 -8.63
N GLU A 219 22.29 33.45 -7.51
CA GLU A 219 22.53 34.01 -6.19
C GLU A 219 24.04 34.08 -6.01
N ALA A 220 24.61 35.25 -6.32
CA ALA A 220 26.05 35.45 -6.50
C ALA A 220 26.87 35.06 -5.25
N SER A 221 26.24 35.07 -4.07
CA SER A 221 26.84 34.73 -2.78
C SER A 221 27.13 33.23 -2.64
N ALA A 222 26.23 32.35 -3.06
CA ALA A 222 26.40 30.90 -2.92
C ALA A 222 27.49 30.37 -3.86
N LEU A 223 27.55 30.87 -5.09
CA LEU A 223 28.60 30.51 -6.04
C LEU A 223 29.97 31.02 -5.57
N SER A 224 30.08 32.28 -5.10
CA SER A 224 31.36 32.85 -4.67
C SER A 224 31.97 32.12 -3.47
N ALA A 225 31.14 31.62 -2.54
CA ALA A 225 31.63 30.86 -1.40
C ALA A 225 32.29 29.54 -1.83
N VAL A 226 31.64 28.79 -2.74
CA VAL A 226 32.19 27.53 -3.26
C VAL A 226 33.48 27.74 -4.06
N TYR A 227 33.55 28.80 -4.88
CA TYR A 227 34.79 29.12 -5.61
C TYR A 227 35.93 29.51 -4.66
N SER A 228 35.65 30.22 -3.56
CA SER A 228 36.68 30.59 -2.58
C SER A 228 37.25 29.37 -1.83
N GLU A 229 36.41 28.40 -1.48
CA GLU A 229 36.86 27.15 -0.84
C GLU A 229 37.75 26.32 -1.78
N GLN A 230 37.39 26.24 -3.07
CA GLN A 230 38.22 25.56 -4.07
C GLN A 230 39.59 26.23 -4.23
N GLN A 231 39.66 27.56 -4.25
CA GLN A 231 40.93 28.30 -4.35
C GLN A 231 41.84 28.03 -3.14
N VAL A 232 41.29 28.07 -1.92
CA VAL A 232 42.05 27.78 -0.70
C VAL A 232 42.58 26.34 -0.68
N ALA A 233 41.80 25.38 -1.19
CA ALA A 233 42.25 23.99 -1.30
C ALA A 233 43.41 23.84 -2.30
N GLN A 234 43.35 24.53 -3.45
CA GLN A 234 44.41 24.51 -4.46
C GLN A 234 45.71 25.13 -3.96
N GLU A 235 45.65 26.25 -3.23
CA GLU A 235 46.84 26.88 -2.63
C GLU A 235 47.54 25.96 -1.62
N ARG A 236 46.78 25.21 -0.82
CA ARG A 236 47.34 24.24 0.12
C ARG A 236 48.11 23.14 -0.61
N ILE A 237 47.54 22.59 -1.68
CA ILE A 237 48.20 21.55 -2.48
C ILE A 237 49.52 22.09 -3.05
N ALA A 238 49.48 23.25 -3.71
CA ALA A 238 50.68 23.86 -4.30
C ALA A 238 51.79 24.12 -3.26
N ARG A 239 51.40 24.51 -2.03
CA ARG A 239 52.35 24.72 -0.93
C ARG A 239 52.99 23.42 -0.46
N LEU A 240 52.20 22.35 -0.28
CA LEU A 240 52.73 21.04 0.12
C LEU A 240 53.65 20.47 -0.97
N GLU A 241 53.29 20.60 -2.24
CA GLU A 241 54.13 20.17 -3.36
C GLU A 241 55.48 20.89 -3.36
N HIS A 242 55.49 22.19 -3.08
CA HIS A 242 56.73 22.95 -2.95
C HIS A 242 57.60 22.47 -1.79
N GLU A 243 56.99 22.18 -0.63
CA GLU A 243 57.69 21.68 0.55
C GLU A 243 58.29 20.29 0.31
N ILE A 244 57.56 19.41 -0.38
CA ILE A 244 58.06 18.10 -0.81
C ILE A 244 59.25 18.27 -1.76
N ALA A 245 59.16 19.17 -2.74
CA ALA A 245 60.24 19.41 -3.70
C ALA A 245 61.52 19.95 -3.04
N LEU A 246 61.40 20.80 -2.02
CA LEU A 246 62.55 21.28 -1.24
C LEU A 246 63.18 20.14 -0.42
N THR A 247 62.35 19.31 0.19
CA THR A 247 62.81 18.16 0.99
C THR A 247 63.50 17.10 0.11
N ASP A 248 62.96 16.82 -1.08
CA ASP A 248 63.55 15.87 -2.03
C ASP A 248 64.95 16.31 -2.49
N ARG A 249 65.13 17.60 -2.76
CA ARG A 249 66.45 18.17 -3.06
C ARG A 249 67.44 18.00 -1.90
N ALA A 250 66.98 18.14 -0.65
CA ALA A 250 67.81 17.96 0.53
C ALA A 250 68.21 16.49 0.75
N CYS A 251 67.40 15.53 0.31
CA CYS A 251 67.68 14.10 0.42
C CYS A 251 68.54 13.53 -0.72
N ARG A 252 68.82 14.30 -1.79
CA ARG A 252 69.65 13.83 -2.90
C ARG A 252 71.13 13.94 -2.55
N ALA A 253 71.72 12.83 -2.09
CA ALA A 253 73.16 12.72 -1.90
C ALA A 253 73.90 12.93 -3.23
N GLU A 254 74.78 13.92 -3.27
CA GLU A 254 75.66 14.21 -4.40
C GLU A 254 76.66 13.05 -4.54
N ILE A 255 76.55 12.25 -5.60
CA ILE A 255 77.57 11.26 -5.95
C ILE A 255 78.76 12.05 -6.49
N PRO A 256 79.93 12.08 -5.82
CA PRO A 256 81.07 12.80 -6.32
C PRO A 256 81.57 12.11 -7.59
N VAL A 257 81.43 12.77 -8.74
CA VAL A 257 82.07 12.33 -9.97
C VAL A 257 83.55 12.74 -9.87
N LEU A 258 84.41 11.79 -9.48
CA LEU A 258 85.86 11.97 -9.55
C LEU A 258 86.32 12.06 -11.02
N PRO A 259 87.22 12.99 -11.37
CA PRO A 259 87.76 13.12 -12.71
C PRO A 259 88.63 11.91 -13.08
N ALA A 260 88.56 11.53 -14.36
CA ALA A 260 89.25 10.38 -14.93
C ALA A 260 90.79 10.53 -14.87
N THR A 261 91.45 9.48 -14.38
CA THR A 261 92.89 9.19 -14.56
C THR A 261 93.05 7.68 -14.85
N PRO A 262 94.11 7.24 -15.53
CA PRO A 262 94.04 6.32 -16.68
C PRO A 262 94.13 4.84 -16.29
N GLU A 263 93.65 3.99 -17.19
CA GLU A 263 93.68 2.51 -17.09
C GLU A 263 95.03 1.94 -16.65
N PRO A 264 94.99 0.84 -15.87
CA PRO A 264 95.81 -0.32 -16.21
C PRO A 264 95.02 -1.64 -16.20
N GLN A 265 95.01 -2.29 -17.37
CA GLN A 265 95.22 -3.72 -17.64
C GLN A 265 94.46 -4.81 -16.85
N THR A 266 93.51 -5.42 -17.57
CA THR A 266 93.35 -6.87 -17.85
C THR A 266 93.25 -7.92 -16.71
N LYS A 267 92.07 -8.58 -16.71
CA LYS A 267 91.78 -10.05 -16.60
C LYS A 267 91.50 -10.66 -15.19
N PRO A 268 90.72 -11.77 -15.10
CA PRO A 268 89.25 -11.81 -15.26
C PRO A 268 88.52 -12.55 -14.09
N GLU A 269 87.24 -12.19 -13.91
CA GLU A 269 86.07 -13.06 -13.65
C GLU A 269 86.06 -14.04 -12.45
N SER A 270 85.15 -13.78 -11.51
CA SER A 270 84.40 -14.84 -10.79
C SER A 270 82.97 -14.40 -10.48
N LYS A 271 82.04 -15.28 -10.87
CA LYS A 271 80.56 -15.24 -10.78
C LYS A 271 79.96 -14.88 -9.39
N PRO A 272 78.66 -14.52 -9.33
CA PRO A 272 77.97 -13.99 -8.16
C PRO A 272 77.37 -15.08 -7.27
N GLU A 273 77.25 -14.79 -5.97
CA GLU A 273 76.48 -15.62 -5.04
C GLU A 273 75.34 -14.79 -4.40
N PRO A 274 74.10 -15.31 -4.37
CA PRO A 274 72.90 -14.56 -4.03
C PRO A 274 72.61 -14.60 -2.53
N LYS A 275 72.21 -13.47 -1.94
CA LYS A 275 71.67 -13.43 -0.58
C LYS A 275 70.13 -13.55 -0.62
N PRO A 276 69.50 -14.42 0.19
CA PRO A 276 68.14 -14.88 -0.02
C PRO A 276 67.03 -13.91 0.42
N GLU A 277 65.92 -14.00 -0.33
CA GLU A 277 64.55 -13.58 -0.04
C GLU A 277 64.18 -13.53 1.45
N GLN A 278 63.71 -12.37 1.89
CA GLN A 278 62.85 -12.27 3.06
C GLN A 278 61.41 -12.11 2.55
N LYS A 279 60.67 -13.23 2.51
CA LYS A 279 59.23 -13.24 2.26
C LYS A 279 58.52 -12.45 3.36
N GLY A 280 58.14 -11.22 3.05
CA GLY A 280 57.10 -10.51 3.79
C GLY A 280 55.80 -11.31 3.73
N ALA A 281 55.20 -11.56 4.89
CA ALA A 281 53.92 -12.24 5.00
C ALA A 281 52.85 -11.51 4.17
N LEU A 282 52.12 -12.27 3.36
CA LEU A 282 50.99 -11.79 2.58
C LEU A 282 49.89 -11.28 3.53
N PRO A 283 49.24 -10.12 3.29
CA PRO A 283 48.08 -9.72 4.08
C PRO A 283 46.95 -10.76 3.93
N PRO A 284 46.12 -10.98 4.98
CA PRO A 284 45.08 -12.00 4.94
C PRO A 284 44.10 -11.74 3.81
N SER A 285 43.67 -12.81 3.15
CA SER A 285 42.74 -12.76 2.02
C SER A 285 41.42 -12.07 2.41
N PRO A 286 40.75 -11.35 1.49
CA PRO A 286 39.51 -10.60 1.74
C PRO A 286 38.41 -11.41 2.45
N ASP A 287 38.37 -12.73 2.22
CA ASP A 287 37.38 -13.63 2.80
C ASP A 287 37.46 -13.74 4.33
N GLU A 288 38.65 -13.62 4.92
CA GLU A 288 38.81 -13.68 6.38
C GLU A 288 38.34 -12.36 7.03
N THR A 289 38.58 -11.24 6.35
CA THR A 289 38.11 -9.92 6.78
C THR A 289 36.58 -9.83 6.70
N LEU A 290 35.98 -10.38 5.63
CA LEU A 290 34.53 -10.44 5.46
C LEU A 290 33.86 -11.35 6.49
N ARG A 291 34.46 -12.49 6.84
CA ARG A 291 33.95 -13.36 7.92
C ARG A 291 33.97 -12.68 9.29
N ARG A 292 35.01 -11.89 9.59
CA ARG A 292 35.08 -11.12 10.85
C ARG A 292 34.06 -9.99 10.90
N LEU A 293 33.75 -9.36 9.77
CA LEU A 293 32.70 -8.34 9.68
C LEU A 293 31.30 -8.94 9.79
N ALA A 294 31.05 -10.10 9.17
CA ALA A 294 29.79 -10.83 9.30
C ALA A 294 29.50 -11.24 10.76
N GLY A 295 30.50 -11.72 11.49
CA GLY A 295 30.36 -12.06 12.91
C GLY A 295 30.02 -10.86 13.80
N ARG A 296 30.50 -9.65 13.47
CA ARG A 296 30.16 -8.41 14.19
C ARG A 296 28.75 -7.91 13.86
N ALA A 297 28.27 -8.09 12.64
CA ALA A 297 26.91 -7.74 12.25
C ALA A 297 25.85 -8.62 12.94
N GLN A 298 26.12 -9.92 13.08
CA GLN A 298 25.24 -10.86 13.78
C GLN A 298 25.07 -10.48 15.27
N ALA A 299 26.17 -10.11 15.94
CA ALA A 299 26.15 -9.74 17.36
C ALA A 299 25.41 -8.42 17.65
N LEU A 300 25.36 -7.49 16.67
CA LEU A 300 24.59 -6.25 16.77
C LEU A 300 23.10 -6.48 16.53
N TYR A 301 22.74 -7.42 15.65
CA TYR A 301 21.34 -7.77 15.38
C TYR A 301 20.66 -8.45 16.59
N THR A 302 21.37 -9.32 17.32
CA THR A 302 20.84 -9.99 18.53
C THR A 302 20.64 -9.02 19.70
N ARG A 303 21.38 -7.90 19.76
CA ARG A 303 21.24 -6.89 20.83
C ARG A 303 20.03 -5.97 20.65
N LEU A 304 19.47 -5.88 19.44
CA LEU A 304 18.38 -4.97 19.12
C LEU A 304 17.00 -5.64 19.09
N ASN A 305 16.90 -6.96 19.35
CA ASN A 305 15.64 -7.67 19.27
C ASN A 305 15.55 -8.83 20.29
N PRO A 306 15.14 -8.59 21.55
CA PRO A 306 15.14 -9.61 22.60
C PRO A 306 13.99 -10.63 22.51
N PHE A 307 13.15 -10.60 21.47
CA PHE A 307 11.97 -11.49 21.35
C PHE A 307 12.04 -12.55 20.23
N SER A 308 13.22 -12.80 19.64
CA SER A 308 13.38 -13.90 18.67
C SER A 308 14.28 -15.00 19.23
N SER A 309 13.75 -15.77 20.18
CA SER A 309 14.25 -17.12 20.52
C SER A 309 13.25 -17.83 21.44
N ALA A 310 12.24 -18.45 20.87
CA ALA A 310 11.55 -19.59 21.48
C ALA A 310 11.02 -20.51 20.37
N ASN A 311 11.87 -21.43 19.95
CA ASN A 311 11.55 -22.80 19.55
C ASN A 311 12.72 -23.68 20.00
#